data_AF-A0A0B6XW26-F1
#
_entry.id   AF-A0A0B6XW26-F1
#
_cell.length_a   1.000
_cell.length_b   1.000
_cell.length_c   1.000
_cell.angle_alpha   90.00
_cell.angle_beta   90.00
_cell.angle_gamma   90.00
#
_symmetry.space_group_name_H-M   'P 1'
#
loop_
_entity.id
_entity.type
_entity.pdbx_description
1 polymer ?
#
loop_
_entity_poly.entity_id
_entity_poly.type
_entity_poly.pdbx_seq_one_letter_code
_entity_poly.pdbx_strand_id
1 'polypeptide(L)'
;GLTRLTKLQDLTLYNNRISKIENLDTLLDLHVFSIGNNEIKNIKDILYLRKFSNLRSFNISNNPICSEQNFRHYVLAFLPDLEFLDYRLISAQEKSTSHDVYQNQVEEQTDKDSKAKALAEIKEKYDEELKIHTK
;
A
#
# COMPACT_ATOMS: atom_id res chain seq x y z
N GLY A 1 -3.17 -17.49 -3.09
CA GLY A 1 -4.06 -17.85 -1.97
C GLY A 1 -5.15 -16.82 -1.75
N LEU A 2 -4.78 -15.55 -1.54
CA LEU A 2 -5.72 -14.48 -1.17
C LEU A 2 -6.44 -13.82 -2.36
N THR A 3 -6.03 -14.10 -3.60
CA THR A 3 -6.51 -13.41 -4.81
C THR A 3 -8.01 -13.49 -5.06
N ARG A 4 -8.71 -14.45 -4.45
CA ARG A 4 -10.17 -14.64 -4.59
C ARG A 4 -10.98 -13.95 -3.49
N LEU A 5 -10.34 -13.41 -2.46
CA LEU A 5 -10.99 -12.82 -1.30
C LEU A 5 -11.25 -11.32 -1.52
N THR A 6 -11.94 -10.96 -2.60
CA THR A 6 -12.10 -9.56 -3.03
C THR A 6 -12.87 -8.69 -2.05
N LYS A 7 -13.67 -9.30 -1.15
CA LYS A 7 -14.43 -8.62 -0.09
C LYS A 7 -13.70 -8.57 1.26
N LEU A 8 -12.43 -8.96 1.30
CA LEU A 8 -11.66 -8.97 2.54
C LEU A 8 -11.39 -7.55 3.01
N GLN A 9 -11.89 -7.20 4.19
CA GLN A 9 -11.74 -5.87 4.77
C GLN A 9 -10.62 -5.82 5.82
N ASP A 10 -10.44 -6.91 6.57
CA ASP A 10 -9.47 -6.99 7.64
C ASP A 10 -8.49 -8.14 7.38
N LEU A 11 -7.20 -7.81 7.33
CA LEU A 11 -6.12 -8.78 7.15
C LEU A 11 -5.08 -8.61 8.25
N THR A 12 -4.90 -9.67 9.05
CA THR A 12 -3.83 -9.76 10.04
C THR A 12 -2.84 -10.86 9.68
N LEU A 13 -1.58 -10.48 9.58
CA LEU A 13 -0.43 -11.33 9.32
C LEU A 13 0.63 -11.16 10.42
N TYR A 14 0.18 -10.86 11.65
CA TYR A 14 1.05 -10.63 12.79
C TYR A 14 1.91 -11.86 13.12
N ASN A 15 3.16 -11.63 13.54
CA ASN A 15 4.10 -12.68 13.98
C ASN A 15 4.40 -13.73 12.91
N ASN A 16 4.78 -13.27 11.72
CA ASN A 16 5.23 -14.12 10.62
C ASN A 16 6.65 -13.74 10.20
N ARG A 17 7.15 -14.32 9.10
CA ARG A 17 8.49 -14.04 8.53
C ARG A 17 8.37 -13.36 7.17
N ILE A 18 7.40 -12.45 7.04
CA ILE A 18 7.15 -11.77 5.78
C ILE A 18 8.20 -10.68 5.60
N SER A 19 8.94 -10.75 4.50
CA SER A 19 9.99 -9.78 4.16
C SER A 19 9.60 -8.82 3.04
N LYS A 20 8.44 -9.04 2.40
CA LYS A 20 7.93 -8.23 1.29
C LYS A 20 6.39 -8.25 1.24
N ILE A 21 5.79 -7.12 0.88
CA ILE A 21 4.34 -6.98 0.68
C ILE A 21 4.05 -7.14 -0.82
N GLU A 22 3.39 -8.24 -1.20
CA GLU A 22 3.05 -8.56 -2.59
C GLU A 22 1.88 -9.56 -2.67
N ASN A 23 1.32 -9.75 -3.88
CA ASN A 23 0.23 -10.69 -4.17
C ASN A 23 -1.10 -10.40 -3.44
N LEU A 24 -1.37 -9.13 -3.15
CA LEU A 24 -2.60 -8.63 -2.52
C LEU A 24 -3.39 -7.68 -3.45
N ASP A 25 -3.02 -7.57 -4.73
CA ASP A 25 -3.57 -6.59 -5.69
C ASP A 25 -5.10 -6.66 -5.86
N THR A 26 -5.71 -7.79 -5.52
CA THR A 26 -7.16 -8.02 -5.61
C THR A 26 -7.94 -7.57 -4.38
N LEU A 27 -7.26 -7.23 -3.28
CA LEU A 27 -7.87 -6.90 -1.99
C LEU A 27 -8.19 -5.40 -1.90
N LEU A 28 -8.95 -4.87 -2.85
CA LEU A 28 -9.23 -3.44 -2.97
C LEU A 28 -10.15 -2.90 -1.85
N ASP A 29 -10.93 -3.78 -1.22
CA ASP A 29 -11.82 -3.45 -0.09
C ASP A 29 -11.11 -3.52 1.28
N LEU A 30 -9.78 -3.65 1.31
CA LEU A 30 -9.04 -3.76 2.56
C LEU A 30 -9.05 -2.42 3.33
N HIS A 31 -9.59 -2.44 4.55
CA HIS A 31 -9.68 -1.31 5.47
C HIS A 31 -8.65 -1.38 6.60
N VAL A 32 -8.37 -2.59 7.10
CA VAL A 32 -7.43 -2.82 8.19
C VAL A 32 -6.37 -3.82 7.73
N PHE A 33 -5.10 -3.40 7.79
CA PHE A 33 -3.99 -4.28 7.51
C PHE A 33 -2.98 -4.30 8.66
N SER A 34 -2.73 -5.47 9.23
CA SER A 34 -1.70 -5.66 10.25
C SER A 34 -0.65 -6.64 9.76
N ILE A 35 0.59 -6.18 9.72
CA ILE A 35 1.79 -6.97 9.41
C ILE A 35 2.85 -6.78 10.49
N GLY A 36 2.42 -6.54 11.74
CA GLY A 36 3.34 -6.37 12.85
C GLY A 36 4.16 -7.63 13.16
N ASN A 37 5.35 -7.45 13.74
CA ASN A 37 6.29 -8.53 14.06
C ASN A 37 6.62 -9.42 12.85
N ASN A 38 7.18 -8.80 11.81
CA ASN A 38 7.63 -9.43 10.56
C ASN A 38 9.04 -8.93 10.20
N GLU A 39 9.51 -9.20 8.98
CA GLU A 39 10.86 -8.90 8.52
C GLU A 39 10.90 -7.82 7.41
N ILE A 40 9.93 -6.89 7.38
CA ILE A 40 9.89 -5.80 6.40
C ILE A 40 11.02 -4.81 6.66
N LYS A 41 11.89 -4.63 5.67
CA LYS A 41 13.10 -3.78 5.77
C LYS A 41 13.06 -2.57 4.85
N ASN A 42 12.38 -2.66 3.71
CA ASN A 42 12.49 -1.67 2.65
C ASN A 42 11.34 -0.66 2.70
N ILE A 43 11.67 0.62 2.83
CA ILE A 43 10.69 1.71 2.83
C ILE A 43 9.83 1.78 1.56
N LYS A 44 10.37 1.30 0.43
CA LYS A 44 9.64 1.24 -0.84
C LYS A 44 8.50 0.23 -0.82
N ASP A 45 8.49 -0.74 0.10
CA ASP A 45 7.39 -1.71 0.20
C ASP A 45 6.08 -1.04 0.64
N ILE A 46 6.15 0.14 1.27
CA ILE A 46 4.98 0.96 1.62
C ILE A 46 4.28 1.47 0.36
N LEU A 47 5.00 1.70 -0.73
CA LEU A 47 4.41 2.16 -2.00
C LEU A 47 3.43 1.14 -2.57
N TYR A 48 3.62 -0.15 -2.28
CA TYR A 48 2.67 -1.19 -2.68
C TYR A 48 1.29 -0.98 -2.06
N LEU A 49 1.22 -0.39 -0.86
CA LEU A 49 -0.04 -0.14 -0.15
C LEU A 49 -0.88 0.98 -0.76
N ARG A 50 -0.30 1.81 -1.65
CA ARG A 50 -1.02 2.86 -2.39
C ARG A 50 -2.15 2.33 -3.26
N LYS A 51 -2.13 1.03 -3.58
CA LYS A 51 -3.19 0.35 -4.33
C LYS A 51 -4.47 0.18 -3.52
N PHE A 52 -4.40 0.25 -2.19
CA PHE A 52 -5.54 0.07 -1.29
C PHE A 52 -6.18 1.40 -0.93
N SER A 53 -7.05 1.91 -1.80
CA SER A 53 -7.75 3.20 -1.59
C SER A 53 -8.65 3.22 -0.35
N ASN A 54 -9.06 2.04 0.13
CA ASN A 54 -9.94 1.90 1.29
C ASN A 54 -9.19 1.69 2.61
N LEU A 55 -7.86 1.61 2.59
CA LEU A 55 -7.07 1.36 3.79
C LEU A 55 -7.18 2.56 4.76
N ARG A 56 -7.58 2.28 6.00
CA ARG A 56 -7.75 3.28 7.07
C ARG A 56 -6.89 2.98 8.30
N SER A 57 -6.58 1.71 8.55
CA SER A 57 -5.74 1.29 9.66
C SER A 57 -4.60 0.41 9.19
N PHE A 58 -3.38 0.78 9.56
CA PHE A 58 -2.18 0.03 9.22
C PHE A 58 -1.32 -0.18 10.47
N ASN A 59 -0.93 -1.43 10.73
CA ASN A 59 0.01 -1.77 11.79
C ASN A 59 1.22 -2.50 11.20
N ILE A 60 2.40 -1.93 11.39
CA ILE A 60 3.69 -2.48 10.94
C ILE A 60 4.71 -2.53 12.09
N SER A 61 4.29 -2.24 13.32
CA SER A 61 5.12 -2.33 14.53
C SER A 61 5.98 -3.60 14.58
N ASN A 62 7.17 -3.49 15.16
CA ASN A 62 8.13 -4.59 15.28
C ASN A 62 8.61 -5.14 13.91
N ASN A 63 8.74 -4.28 12.90
CA ASN A 63 9.49 -4.58 11.68
C ASN A 63 10.77 -3.74 11.63
N PRO A 64 11.87 -4.22 11.01
CA PRO A 64 13.13 -3.47 10.88
C PRO A 64 12.99 -2.06 10.29
N ILE A 65 12.09 -1.88 9.32
CA ILE A 65 11.77 -0.59 8.70
C ILE A 65 11.35 0.49 9.71
N CYS A 66 10.76 0.12 10.85
CA CYS A 66 10.29 1.07 11.86
C CYS A 66 11.43 1.87 12.51
N SER A 67 12.67 1.41 12.39
CA SER A 67 13.86 2.12 12.88
C SER A 67 14.41 3.16 11.90
N GLU A 68 13.92 3.20 10.67
CA GLU A 68 14.35 4.17 9.65
C GLU A 68 13.93 5.60 10.04
N GLN A 69 14.82 6.56 9.80
CA GLN A 69 14.50 7.96 10.02
C GLN A 69 13.37 8.39 9.08
N ASN A 70 12.42 9.17 9.59
CA ASN A 70 11.26 9.66 8.85
C ASN A 70 10.27 8.59 8.36
N PHE A 71 10.44 7.31 8.75
CA PHE A 71 9.52 6.22 8.37
C PHE A 71 8.05 6.61 8.55
N ARG A 72 7.71 7.16 9.71
CA ARG A 72 6.35 7.59 10.02
C ARG A 72 5.85 8.65 9.04
N HIS A 73 6.61 9.71 8.82
CA HIS A 73 6.23 10.77 7.88
C HIS A 73 6.10 10.23 6.46
N TYR A 74 6.96 9.30 6.06
CA TYR A 74 6.87 8.63 4.76
C TYR A 74 5.55 7.87 4.62
N VAL A 75 5.18 7.03 5.59
CA VAL A 75 3.92 6.29 5.56
C VAL A 75 2.72 7.25 5.45
N LEU A 76 2.72 8.32 6.24
CA LEU A 76 1.62 9.27 6.27
C LEU A 76 1.49 10.11 4.99
N ALA A 77 2.61 10.42 4.33
CA ALA A 77 2.61 11.15 3.07
C ALA A 77 2.13 10.28 1.90
N PHE A 78 2.58 9.01 1.85
CA PHE A 78 2.26 8.11 0.75
C PHE A 78 0.92 7.38 0.93
N LEU A 79 0.35 7.35 2.14
CA LEU A 79 -0.97 6.81 2.44
C LEU A 79 -1.87 7.90 3.08
N PRO A 80 -2.33 8.89 2.29
CA PRO A 80 -3.00 10.09 2.82
C PRO A 80 -4.32 9.79 3.55
N ASP A 81 -5.02 8.74 3.13
CA ASP A 81 -6.30 8.33 3.70
C ASP A 81 -6.18 7.53 5.00
N LEU A 82 -4.96 7.22 5.45
CA LEU A 82 -4.74 6.44 6.66
C LEU A 82 -5.17 7.23 7.91
N GLU A 83 -5.98 6.64 8.78
CA GLU A 83 -6.47 7.26 10.02
C GLU A 83 -5.71 6.77 11.25
N PHE A 84 -5.28 5.51 11.23
CA PHE A 84 -4.54 4.87 12.31
C PHE A 84 -3.24 4.25 11.81
N LEU A 85 -2.15 4.55 12.50
CA LEU A 85 -0.85 3.92 12.29
C LEU A 85 -0.35 3.35 13.62
N ASP A 86 -0.06 2.04 13.64
CA ASP A 86 0.39 1.29 14.81
C ASP A 86 -0.54 1.49 16.02
N TYR A 87 -1.86 1.37 15.76
CA TYR A 87 -2.95 1.54 16.73
C TYR A 87 -3.07 2.94 17.34
N ARG A 88 -2.39 3.95 16.76
CA ARG A 88 -2.49 5.34 17.19
C ARG A 88 -3.20 6.18 16.14
N LEU A 89 -4.14 7.00 16.59
CA LEU A 89 -4.80 8.00 15.75
C LEU A 89 -3.75 8.99 15.22
N ILE A 90 -3.82 9.28 13.92
CA ILE A 90 -2.95 10.24 13.26
C ILE A 90 -3.60 11.63 13.38
N SER A 91 -2.83 12.62 13.83
CA SER A 91 -3.35 13.99 13.94
C SER A 91 -3.35 14.69 12.57
N ALA A 92 -4.25 15.64 12.39
CA ALA A 92 -4.30 16.45 11.16
C ALA A 92 -2.99 17.23 10.95
N GLN A 93 -2.37 17.72 12.02
CA GLN A 93 -1.08 18.39 11.96
C GLN A 93 0.01 17.46 11.44
N GLU A 94 0.07 16.23 11.95
CA GLU A 94 1.08 15.25 11.53
C GLU A 94 0.89 14.82 10.07
N LYS A 95 -0.37 14.69 9.61
CA LYS A 95 -0.67 14.48 8.19
C LYS A 95 -0.16 15.63 7.34
N SER A 96 -0.47 16.88 7.72
CA SER A 96 -0.06 18.07 6.99
C SER A 96 1.46 18.16 6.88
N THR A 97 2.18 18.04 7.99
CA THR A 97 3.64 18.15 7.97
C THR A 97 4.29 17.03 7.15
N SER A 98 3.76 15.82 7.22
CA SER A 98 4.25 14.69 6.41
C SER A 98 4.03 14.94 4.92
N HIS A 99 2.85 15.41 4.54
CA HIS A 99 2.54 15.78 3.16
C HIS A 99 3.47 16.87 2.65
N ASP A 100 3.68 17.95 3.41
CA ASP A 100 4.53 19.07 3.00
C ASP A 100 5.99 18.64 2.78
N VAL A 101 6.51 17.76 3.63
CA VAL A 101 7.89 17.23 3.52
C VAL A 101 8.08 16.40 2.25
N TYR A 102 7.06 15.66 1.83
CA TYR A 102 7.16 14.65 0.77
C TYR A 102 6.38 15.00 -0.50
N GLN A 103 5.78 16.17 -0.59
CA GLN A 103 4.86 16.56 -1.66
C GLN A 103 5.39 16.22 -3.06
N ASN A 104 6.59 16.69 -3.40
CA ASN A 104 7.19 16.44 -4.72
C ASN A 104 7.37 14.94 -5.02
N GLN A 105 7.75 14.14 -4.03
CA GLN A 105 7.95 12.69 -4.20
C GLN A 105 6.60 11.96 -4.33
N VAL A 106 5.58 12.42 -3.62
CA VAL A 106 4.22 11.89 -3.72
C VAL A 106 3.65 12.18 -5.10
N GLU A 107 3.79 13.40 -5.62
CA GLU A 107 3.38 13.80 -6.96
C GLU A 107 4.07 12.93 -8.03
N GLU A 108 5.41 12.83 -7.99
CA GLU A 108 6.17 12.01 -8.94
C GLU A 108 5.72 10.54 -8.92
N GLN A 109 5.52 9.98 -7.72
CA GLN A 109 5.06 8.61 -7.59
C GLN A 109 3.61 8.44 -8.07
N THR A 110 2.74 9.43 -7.86
CA THR A 110 1.35 9.41 -8.34
C THR A 110 1.28 9.39 -9.87
N ASP A 111 2.15 10.15 -10.53
CA ASP A 111 2.29 10.13 -11.99
C ASP A 111 2.76 8.77 -12.49
N LYS A 112 3.73 8.15 -11.81
CA LYS A 112 4.21 6.80 -12.12
C LYS A 112 3.10 5.77 -11.95
N ASP A 113 2.34 5.83 -10.86
CA ASP A 113 1.24 4.92 -10.56
C ASP A 113 0.13 5.05 -11.61
N SER A 114 -0.21 6.28 -12.00
CA SER A 114 -1.21 6.56 -13.04
C SER A 114 -0.80 6.03 -14.41
N LYS A 115 0.46 6.24 -14.81
CA LYS A 115 1.02 5.68 -16.05
C LYS A 115 1.05 4.16 -16.04
N ALA A 116 1.46 3.56 -14.91
CA ALA A 116 1.50 2.10 -14.76
C ALA A 116 0.10 1.48 -14.85
N LYS A 117 -0.92 2.13 -14.24
CA LYS A 117 -2.32 1.71 -14.34
C LYS A 117 -2.84 1.80 -15.77
N ALA A 118 -2.61 2.92 -16.46
CA ALA A 118 -3.02 3.08 -17.86
C ALA A 118 -2.37 2.02 -18.77
N LEU A 119 -1.09 1.72 -18.55
CA LEU A 119 -0.39 0.66 -19.29
C LEU A 119 -0.96 -0.73 -19.02
N ALA A 120 -1.32 -1.03 -17.76
CA ALA A 120 -1.95 -2.29 -17.38
C ALA A 120 -3.32 -2.47 -18.06
N GLU A 121 -4.14 -1.42 -18.09
CA GLU A 121 -5.45 -1.43 -18.76
C GLU A 121 -5.34 -1.63 -20.28
N ILE A 122 -4.34 -1.00 -20.93
CA ILE A 122 -4.08 -1.21 -22.37
C ILE A 122 -3.66 -2.66 -22.62
N LYS A 123 -2.77 -3.19 -21.79
CA LYS A 123 -2.29 -4.57 -21.91
C LYS A 123 -3.43 -5.58 -21.72
N GLU A 124 -4.29 -5.37 -20.74
CA GLU A 124 -5.43 -6.24 -20.47
C GLU A 124 -6.39 -6.29 -21.67
N LYS A 125 -6.73 -5.14 -22.25
CA LYS A 125 -7.56 -5.07 -23.47
C LYS A 125 -6.94 -5.81 -24.65
N TYR A 126 -5.64 -5.63 -24.87
CA TYR A 126 -4.92 -6.32 -25.94
C TYR A 126 -4.89 -7.85 -25.73
N ASP A 127 -4.66 -8.30 -24.49
CA ASP A 127 -4.67 -9.72 -24.13
C ASP A 127 -6.08 -10.34 -24.28
N GLU A 128 -7.15 -9.57 -24.06
CA GLU A 128 -8.53 -9.96 -24.33
C GLU A 128 -8.83 -10.09 -25.83
N GLU A 129 -8.41 -9.12 -26.64
CA GLU A 129 -8.58 -9.15 -28.11
C GLU A 129 -7.88 -10.35 -28.75
N LEU A 130 -6.66 -10.68 -28.29
CA LEU A 130 -5.92 -11.86 -28.74
C LEU A 130 -6.68 -13.16 -28.44
N LYS A 131 -7.27 -13.29 -27.25
CA LYS A 131 -8.05 -14.48 -26.85
C LYS A 131 -9.32 -14.66 -27.69
N ILE A 132 -9.88 -13.57 -28.21
CA ILE A 132 -11.03 -13.63 -29.14
C ILE A 132 -10.56 -14.17 -30.50
N HIS A 133 -9.37 -13.78 -30.98
CA HIS A 133 -8.84 -14.21 -32.28
C HIS A 133 -8.24 -15.63 -32.31
N THR A 134 -7.97 -16.25 -31.15
CA THR A 134 -7.43 -17.62 -31.07
C THR A 134 -8.46 -18.70 -30.75
N LYS A 135 -9.74 -18.36 -30.69
CA LYS A 135 -10.87 -19.31 -30.59
C LYS A 135 -11.57 -19.47 -31.93
#